data_AF-A0AAV8Y6Q3-F1
#
_entry.id   AF-A0AAV8Y6Q3-F1
#
_cell.length_a   1.000
_cell.length_b   1.000
_cell.length_c   1.000
_cell.angle_alpha   90.00
_cell.angle_beta   90.00
_cell.angle_gamma   90.00
#
_symmetry.space_group_name_H-M   'P 1'
#
loop_
_entity.id
_entity.type
_entity.pdbx_description
1 polymer ?
#
loop_
_entity_poly.entity_id
_entity_poly.type
_entity_poly.pdbx_seq_one_letter_code
_entity_poly.pdbx_strand_id
1 'polypeptide(L)'
;MASNDSLMTSKQIEKDLLHTMPTNACYSHINSTGIPRLRRILRGNYCQGMGMIAASLLLFMEEENAFWTMVFQADQRVLRTLIVNYLPDIDETLKTMT
;
A
#
# COMPACT_ATOMS: atom_id res chain seq x y z
N MET A 1 -5.55 -26.00 6.97
CA MET A 1 -4.79 -24.99 7.74
C MET A 1 -4.91 -23.56 7.21
N ALA A 2 -5.28 -23.31 5.95
CA ALA A 2 -5.42 -21.95 5.38
C ALA A 2 -6.51 -21.04 6.01
N SER A 3 -7.52 -21.61 6.67
CA SER A 3 -8.64 -20.83 7.23
C SER A 3 -8.28 -20.02 8.49
N ASN A 4 -7.21 -20.38 9.21
CA ASN A 4 -6.78 -19.62 10.39
C ASN A 4 -5.91 -18.41 10.00
N ASP A 5 -5.06 -18.55 8.99
CA ASP A 5 -4.16 -17.48 8.54
C ASP A 5 -4.93 -16.33 7.90
N SER A 6 -5.96 -16.63 7.10
CA SER A 6 -6.84 -15.59 6.53
C SER A 6 -7.62 -14.83 7.61
N LEU A 7 -8.05 -15.52 8.67
CA LEU A 7 -8.76 -14.91 9.78
C LEU A 7 -7.85 -14.04 10.65
N MET A 8 -6.61 -14.49 10.89
CA MET A 8 -5.59 -13.71 11.60
C MET A 8 -5.17 -12.48 10.80
N THR A 9 -4.99 -12.63 9.48
CA THR A 9 -4.69 -11.53 8.56
C THR A 9 -5.81 -10.49 8.55
N SER A 10 -7.07 -10.91 8.50
CA SER A 10 -8.22 -9.99 8.55
C SER A 10 -8.28 -9.19 9.85
N LYS A 11 -8.03 -9.82 11.00
CA LYS A 11 -7.99 -9.13 12.30
C LYS A 11 -6.84 -8.13 12.40
N GLN A 12 -5.68 -8.50 11.85
CA GLN A 12 -4.51 -7.63 11.84
C GLN A 12 -4.73 -6.42 10.93
N ILE A 13 -5.34 -6.62 9.75
CA ILE A 13 -5.74 -5.52 8.86
C ILE A 13 -6.65 -4.53 9.60
N GLU A 14 -7.73 -4.99 10.23
CA GLU A 14 -8.66 -4.07 10.93
C GLU A 14 -7.97 -3.27 12.04
N LYS A 15 -7.03 -3.90 12.76
CA LYS A 15 -6.22 -3.21 13.76
C LYS A 15 -5.32 -2.16 13.10
N ASP A 16 -4.63 -2.51 12.03
CA ASP A 16 -3.70 -1.63 11.35
C ASP A 16 -4.41 -0.46 10.63
N LEU A 17 -5.66 -0.63 10.18
CA LEU A 17 -6.43 0.41 9.46
C LEU A 17 -6.48 1.74 10.23
N LEU A 18 -6.79 1.69 11.53
CA LEU A 18 -6.91 2.89 12.38
C LEU A 18 -5.54 3.43 12.85
N HIS A 19 -4.51 2.58 12.86
CA HIS A 19 -3.16 2.97 13.22
C HIS A 19 -2.32 3.47 12.04
N THR A 20 -2.79 3.24 10.81
CA THR A 20 -2.09 3.59 9.58
C THR A 20 -1.96 5.10 9.39
N MET A 21 -3.02 5.88 9.65
CA MET A 21 -3.00 7.35 9.60
C MET A 21 -4.02 7.94 10.57
N PRO A 22 -3.75 7.89 11.89
CA PRO A 22 -4.73 8.25 12.92
C PRO A 22 -5.14 9.74 12.89
N THR A 23 -4.30 10.61 12.34
CA THR A 23 -4.52 12.06 12.28
C THR A 23 -5.17 12.53 10.97
N ASN A 24 -5.34 11.65 9.99
CA ASN A 24 -5.91 12.00 8.68
C ASN A 24 -7.44 11.85 8.69
N ALA A 25 -8.17 12.87 8.26
CA ALA A 25 -9.64 12.88 8.27
C ALA A 25 -10.27 11.71 7.47
N CYS A 26 -9.59 11.19 6.45
CA CYS A 26 -10.07 10.07 5.63
C CYS A 26 -9.90 8.70 6.32
N TYR A 27 -9.13 8.62 7.40
CA TYR A 27 -8.80 7.39 8.12
C TYR A 27 -8.98 7.47 9.65
N SER A 28 -9.36 8.64 10.17
CA SER A 28 -9.48 8.91 11.60
C SER A 28 -10.62 8.13 12.28
N HIS A 29 -11.64 7.74 11.52
CA HIS A 29 -12.76 6.94 12.01
C HIS A 29 -13.03 5.76 11.11
N ILE A 30 -13.52 4.67 11.70
CA ILE A 30 -13.86 3.43 10.95
C ILE A 30 -14.94 3.65 9.88
N ASN A 31 -15.73 4.72 10.02
CA ASN A 31 -16.77 5.14 9.08
C ASN A 31 -16.27 6.16 8.04
N SER A 32 -15.00 6.56 8.10
CA SER A 32 -14.42 7.48 7.10
C SER A 32 -14.36 6.81 5.74
N THR A 33 -14.52 7.59 4.68
CA THR A 33 -14.61 7.12 3.29
C THR A 33 -13.36 6.39 2.80
N GLY A 34 -12.19 6.66 3.38
CA GLY A 34 -10.92 6.01 3.04
C GLY A 34 -10.76 4.59 3.60
N ILE A 35 -11.35 4.30 4.77
CA ILE A 35 -11.25 3.00 5.44
C ILE A 35 -11.75 1.81 4.60
N PRO A 36 -12.96 1.83 3.99
CA PRO A 36 -13.42 0.70 3.19
C PRO A 36 -12.55 0.47 1.94
N ARG A 37 -11.97 1.53 1.37
CA ARG A 37 -11.05 1.45 0.21
C ARG A 37 -9.73 0.82 0.64
N LEU A 38 -9.14 1.31 1.73
CA LEU A 38 -7.89 0.79 2.29
C LEU A 38 -8.01 -0.69 2.69
N ARG A 39 -9.14 -1.09 3.29
CA ARG A 39 -9.44 -2.49 3.64
C ARG A 39 -9.41 -3.41 2.42
N ARG A 40 -9.99 -2.98 1.29
CA ARG A 40 -10.02 -3.80 0.06
C ARG A 40 -8.63 -3.98 -0.53
N ILE A 41 -7.84 -2.90 -0.60
CA ILE A 41 -6.47 -2.95 -1.10
C ILE A 41 -5.60 -3.86 -0.21
N LEU A 42 -5.67 -3.70 1.11
CA LEU A 42 -4.88 -4.51 2.04
C LEU A 42 -5.26 -5.99 2.03
N ARG A 43 -6.54 -6.33 1.82
CA ARG A 43 -6.94 -7.75 1.67
C ARG A 43 -6.29 -8.45 0.49
N GLY A 44 -5.96 -7.72 -0.59
CA GLY A 44 -5.29 -8.28 -1.76
C GLY A 44 -3.78 -8.42 -1.63
N ASN A 45 -3.12 -7.60 -0.79
CA ASN A 45 -1.66 -7.50 -0.71
C ASN A 45 -1.17 -7.25 0.73
N TYR A 46 -1.67 -8.01 1.72
CA TYR A 46 -1.28 -7.78 3.10
C TYR A 46 0.13 -8.29 3.39
N CYS A 47 1.07 -7.35 3.46
CA CYS A 47 2.34 -7.51 4.17
C CYS A 47 2.42 -6.43 5.26
N GLN A 48 2.98 -6.76 6.42
CA GLN A 48 3.12 -5.82 7.54
C GLN A 48 3.81 -4.53 7.08
N GLY A 49 3.20 -3.36 7.35
CA GLY A 49 3.72 -2.05 6.92
C GLY A 49 3.13 -1.50 5.61
N MET A 50 2.43 -2.32 4.82
CA MET A 50 1.76 -1.90 3.57
C MET A 50 0.60 -0.91 3.79
N GLY A 51 0.04 -0.85 5.00
CA GLY A 51 -1.04 0.07 5.37
C GLY A 51 -0.70 1.52 5.09
N MET A 52 0.45 2.00 5.57
CA MET A 52 0.88 3.40 5.42
C MET A 52 1.07 3.80 3.96
N ILE A 53 1.65 2.91 3.16
CA ILE A 53 1.86 3.14 1.73
C ILE A 53 0.52 3.17 0.99
N ALA A 54 -0.35 2.19 1.23
CA ALA A 54 -1.68 2.16 0.61
C ALA A 54 -2.55 3.37 0.99
N ALA A 55 -2.53 3.79 2.26
CA ALA A 55 -3.28 4.95 2.73
C ALA A 55 -2.73 6.25 2.12
N SER A 56 -1.41 6.37 2.00
CA SER A 56 -0.78 7.52 1.33
C SER A 56 -1.16 7.58 -0.14
N LEU A 57 -1.08 6.47 -0.87
CA LEU A 57 -1.47 6.39 -2.27
C LEU A 57 -2.94 6.75 -2.47
N LEU A 58 -3.84 6.21 -1.65
CA LEU A 58 -5.28 6.52 -1.71
C LEU A 58 -5.64 7.99 -1.48
N LEU A 59 -4.74 8.80 -0.89
CA LEU A 59 -4.91 10.25 -0.80
C LEU A 59 -4.58 10.98 -2.11
N PHE A 60 -3.70 10.41 -2.95
CA PHE A 60 -3.25 11.02 -4.20
C PHE A 60 -3.94 10.45 -5.45
N MET A 61 -4.46 9.21 -5.39
CA MET A 61 -5.02 8.52 -6.55
C MET A 61 -6.26 7.67 -6.22
N GLU A 62 -6.96 7.25 -7.28
CA GLU A 62 -8.11 6.35 -7.17
C GLU A 62 -7.73 4.95 -6.70
N GLU A 63 -8.72 4.18 -6.24
CA GLU A 63 -8.52 2.88 -5.60
C GLU A 63 -7.83 1.88 -6.52
N GLU A 64 -8.20 1.86 -7.80
CA GLU A 64 -7.62 0.97 -8.79
C GLU A 64 -6.15 1.31 -9.06
N ASN A 65 -5.83 2.58 -9.23
CA ASN A 65 -4.44 3.05 -9.40
C ASN A 65 -3.59 2.75 -8.16
N ALA A 66 -4.13 2.97 -6.96
CA ALA A 66 -3.45 2.63 -5.71
C ALA A 66 -3.23 1.11 -5.57
N PHE A 67 -4.21 0.29 -5.99
CA PHE A 67 -4.09 -1.17 -5.99
C PHE A 67 -2.98 -1.63 -6.95
N TRP A 68 -2.99 -1.18 -8.20
CA TRP A 68 -1.96 -1.54 -9.17
C TRP A 68 -0.57 -1.06 -8.72
N THR A 69 -0.48 0.15 -8.17
CA THR A 69 0.79 0.68 -7.64
C THR A 69 1.32 -0.17 -6.48
N MET A 70 0.44 -0.68 -5.62
CA MET A 70 0.81 -1.60 -4.53
C MET A 70 1.28 -2.97 -5.06
N VAL A 71 0.63 -3.51 -6.10
CA VAL A 71 1.06 -4.74 -6.78
C VAL A 71 2.44 -4.54 -7.42
N PHE A 72 2.65 -3.42 -8.11
CA PHE A 72 3.96 -3.06 -8.66
C PHE A 72 5.02 -2.87 -7.57
N GLN A 73 4.66 -2.29 -6.42
CA GLN A 73 5.58 -2.15 -5.30
C GLN A 73 5.94 -3.48 -4.65
N ALA A 74 5.01 -4.43 -4.56
CA ALA A 74 5.33 -5.78 -4.09
C ALA A 74 6.41 -6.44 -4.98
N ASP A 75 6.44 -6.08 -6.26
CA ASP A 75 7.48 -6.44 -7.21
C ASP A 75 8.53 -5.32 -7.42
N GLN A 76 9.13 -4.84 -6.31
CA GLN A 76 10.23 -3.87 -6.33
C GLN A 76 11.35 -4.25 -7.30
N ARG A 77 11.58 -5.55 -7.54
CA ARG A 77 12.63 -6.04 -8.43
C ARG A 77 12.31 -5.70 -9.87
N VAL A 78 11.09 -5.94 -10.33
CA VAL A 78 10.67 -5.61 -11.70
C VAL A 78 10.62 -4.11 -11.91
N LEU A 79 10.13 -3.32 -10.94
CA LEU A 79 10.11 -1.86 -11.08
C LEU A 79 11.53 -1.30 -11.20
N ARG A 80 12.47 -1.75 -10.36
CA ARG A 80 13.88 -1.34 -10.44
C ARG A 80 14.51 -1.80 -11.75
N THR A 81 14.22 -3.01 -12.22
CA THR A 81 14.69 -3.51 -13.52
C THR A 81 14.11 -2.70 -14.69
N LEU A 82 12.85 -2.28 -14.63
CA LEU A 82 12.22 -1.47 -15.67
C LEU A 82 12.75 -0.03 -15.68
N ILE A 83 12.95 0.59 -14.51
CA ILE A 83 13.53 1.93 -14.40
C ILE A 83 14.98 1.91 -14.92
N VAL A 84 15.79 0.93 -14.51
CA VAL A 84 17.17 0.76 -15.03
C VAL A 84 17.19 0.54 -16.54
N ASN A 85 16.24 -0.23 -17.10
CA ASN A 85 16.24 -0.56 -18.52
C ASN A 85 15.62 0.52 -19.42
N TYR A 86 14.62 1.25 -18.95
CA TYR A 86 13.86 2.20 -19.77
C TYR A 86 14.09 3.67 -19.40
N LEU A 87 14.56 3.98 -18.19
CA LEU A 87 14.71 5.34 -17.66
C LEU A 87 16.01 5.48 -16.84
N PRO A 88 17.19 5.23 -17.45
CA PRO A 88 18.48 5.21 -16.74
C PRO A 88 18.84 6.55 -16.07
N ASP A 89 18.42 7.67 -16.66
CA ASP A 89 18.69 9.01 -16.13
C ASP A 89 17.99 9.27 -14.78
N ILE A 90 16.81 8.66 -14.58
CA ILE A 90 16.08 8.75 -13.31
C ILE A 90 16.74 7.85 -12.24
N ASP A 91 17.27 6.69 -12.64
CA ASP A 91 18.01 5.79 -11.73
C ASP A 91 19.31 6.43 -11.20
N GLU A 92 20.08 7.11 -12.06
CA GLU A 92 21.26 7.87 -11.66
C GLU A 92 20.93 9.00 -10.67
N THR A 93 19.81 9.70 -10.90
CA THR A 93 19.35 10.80 -10.03
C THR A 93 18.88 10.28 -8.67
N LEU A 94 18.22 9.11 -8.63
CA LEU A 94 17.82 8.47 -7.39
C LEU A 94 19.02 7.96 -6.56
N LYS A 95 20.06 7.46 -7.23
CA LYS A 95 21.31 7.02 -6.58
C LYS A 95 22.10 8.15 -5.95
N THR A 96 22.01 9.37 -6.50
CA THR A 96 22.74 10.54 -6.00
C THR A 96 22.06 11.23 -4.81
N MET A 97 20.81 10.88 -4.50
CA MET A 97 20.05 11.41 -3.36
C MET A 97 20.07 10.54 -2.10
N THR A 98 20.71 9.36 -2.13
CA THR A 98 20.89 8.46 -0.98
C THR A 98 22.31 8.53 -0.46
#